data_AF-A0A7C6WD76-F1
#
_entry.id   AF-A0A7C6WD76-F1
#
_cell.length_a   1.000
_cell.length_b   1.000
_cell.length_c   1.000
_cell.angle_alpha   90.00
_cell.angle_beta   90.00
_cell.angle_gamma   90.00
#
_symmetry.space_group_name_H-M   'P 1'
#
loop_
_entity.id
_entity.type
_entity.pdbx_description
1 polymer ?
#
loop_
_entity_poly.entity_id
_entity_poly.type
_entity_poly.pdbx_seq_one_letter_code
_entity_poly.pdbx_strand_id
1 'polypeptide(L)'
;MKFFETFNFDIIIVLILIASFIMSLYFNLYRQGRRTLCFVLPFIILYFTFNLIYGNVKSVVAINDFFLKITSIFNNQQTAYALIVYFTCYIILSLLIRLIYSMFRVPVQKRVLNKTSKLAKAIGAVLGLVTGYVLGMLLMFVLNPIISINYEKPITKIYINTSNEVFGFTQLNTVQNVNVEKYEKYENIIGKLTGRNTLNHYYDVLDIFTDFENIENNLKNEILPNLTDQGKLLIVESNVLASFNQNYDQLLEYEKGGSLVSTLKSIKKQLEKNIVYLDVYTNLDSYTYDNVSNYLIDNYDELTTKTKKTIIIDLLNLKVEAFQTYESIKENYLIFKPDYVISDIETDVRYFENYINRNFEEVINIYEESFTTKDANIDWLIEKYRKNKEKIDLLNE
;
A
#
# COMPACT_ATOMS: atom_id res chain seq x y z
N MET A 1 10.41 21.82 11.06
CA MET A 1 9.87 20.60 10.42
C MET A 1 9.21 20.85 9.07
N LYS A 2 8.60 22.02 8.79
CA LYS A 2 7.98 22.33 7.48
C LYS A 2 8.90 22.33 6.23
N PHE A 3 10.23 22.41 6.40
CA PHE A 3 11.18 22.40 5.26
C PHE A 3 11.40 21.01 4.64
N PHE A 4 11.04 19.92 5.35
CA PHE A 4 11.19 18.55 4.84
C PHE A 4 9.92 18.00 4.18
N GLU A 5 8.75 18.56 4.47
CA GLU A 5 7.47 18.15 3.84
C GLU A 5 7.42 18.46 2.33
N THR A 6 8.18 19.43 1.86
CA THR A 6 8.27 19.80 0.44
C THR A 6 9.51 19.23 -0.27
N PHE A 7 10.35 18.47 0.43
CA PHE A 7 11.62 18.03 -0.12
C PHE A 7 11.42 16.92 -1.15
N ASN A 8 11.82 17.19 -2.41
CA ASN A 8 11.71 16.20 -3.49
C ASN A 8 12.89 15.24 -3.48
N PHE A 9 12.67 14.05 -2.92
CA PHE A 9 13.68 13.00 -2.81
C PHE A 9 14.26 12.55 -4.18
N ASP A 10 13.48 12.66 -5.26
CA ASP A 10 13.94 12.40 -6.63
C ASP A 10 15.14 13.29 -7.01
N ILE A 11 15.24 14.52 -6.48
CA ILE A 11 16.38 15.42 -6.73
C ILE A 11 17.67 14.83 -6.18
N ILE A 12 17.64 14.25 -4.97
CA ILE A 12 18.82 13.60 -4.37
C ILE A 12 19.23 12.39 -5.20
N ILE A 13 18.25 11.57 -5.61
CA ILE A 13 18.53 10.38 -6.43
C ILE A 13 19.16 10.79 -7.77
N VAL A 14 18.63 11.83 -8.42
CA VAL A 14 19.20 12.37 -9.66
C VAL A 14 20.63 12.88 -9.44
N LEU A 15 20.88 13.59 -8.34
CA LEU A 15 22.23 14.05 -8.00
C LEU A 15 23.20 12.89 -7.79
N ILE A 16 22.77 11.80 -7.14
CA ILE A 16 23.58 10.58 -6.95
C ILE A 16 23.86 9.91 -8.29
N LEU A 17 22.87 9.81 -9.17
CA LEU A 17 23.02 9.23 -10.51
C LEU A 17 23.98 10.06 -11.37
N ILE A 18 23.82 11.39 -11.39
CA ILE A 18 24.71 12.31 -12.11
C ILE A 18 26.13 12.23 -11.55
N ALA A 19 26.30 12.29 -10.22
CA ALA A 19 27.61 12.19 -9.59
C ALA A 19 28.29 10.84 -9.88
N SER A 20 27.54 9.75 -9.86
CA SER A 20 28.04 8.40 -10.18
C SER A 20 28.42 8.27 -11.65
N PHE A 21 27.62 8.85 -12.54
CA PHE A 21 27.90 8.93 -13.98
C PHE A 21 29.17 9.74 -14.26
N ILE A 22 29.29 10.94 -13.70
CA ILE A 22 30.48 11.81 -13.87
C ILE A 22 31.74 11.13 -13.31
N MET A 23 31.68 10.56 -12.10
CA MET A 23 32.80 9.82 -11.53
C MET A 23 33.23 8.65 -12.43
N SER A 24 32.28 7.94 -13.03
CA SER A 24 32.58 6.79 -13.87
C SER A 24 33.20 7.16 -15.23
N LEU A 25 32.93 8.36 -15.74
CA LEU A 25 33.63 8.92 -16.91
C LEU A 25 35.08 9.33 -16.59
N TYR A 26 35.32 9.75 -15.34
CA TYR A 26 36.66 10.11 -14.85
C TYR A 26 37.53 8.88 -14.56
N PHE A 27 36.93 7.77 -14.12
CA PHE A 27 37.65 6.53 -13.85
C PHE A 27 37.80 5.64 -15.09
N ASN A 28 38.98 5.02 -15.24
CA ASN A 28 39.17 3.97 -16.26
C ASN A 28 38.21 2.79 -16.01
N LEU A 29 37.70 2.18 -17.08
CA LEU A 29 36.72 1.08 -17.05
C LEU A 29 37.07 -0.02 -16.02
N TYR A 30 38.34 -0.40 -15.93
CA TYR A 30 38.81 -1.38 -14.96
C TYR A 30 38.61 -0.95 -13.49
N ARG A 31 38.86 0.33 -13.18
CA ARG A 31 38.66 0.89 -11.83
C ARG A 31 37.18 1.00 -11.49
N GLN A 32 36.36 1.40 -12.47
CA GLN A 32 34.91 1.47 -12.30
C GLN A 32 34.31 0.06 -12.13
N GLY A 33 34.66 -0.89 -13.00
CA GLY A 33 34.21 -2.28 -12.91
C GLY A 33 34.59 -2.94 -11.60
N ARG A 34 35.82 -2.73 -11.10
CA ARG A 34 36.22 -3.19 -9.77
C ARG A 34 35.31 -2.63 -8.67
N ARG A 35 35.03 -1.32 -8.71
CA ARG A 35 34.20 -0.66 -7.70
C ARG A 35 32.75 -1.17 -7.75
N THR A 36 32.18 -1.24 -8.95
CA THR A 36 30.82 -1.73 -9.16
C THR A 36 30.68 -3.19 -8.73
N LEU A 37 31.60 -4.08 -9.15
CA LEU A 37 31.51 -5.49 -8.74
C LEU A 37 31.78 -5.69 -7.25
N CYS A 38 32.76 -5.00 -6.64
CA CYS A 38 32.98 -5.12 -5.19
C CYS A 38 31.77 -4.65 -4.38
N PHE A 39 30.96 -3.73 -4.93
CA PHE A 39 29.82 -3.16 -4.24
C PHE A 39 28.52 -3.93 -4.50
N VAL A 40 28.23 -4.26 -5.75
CA VAL A 40 26.95 -4.82 -6.21
C VAL A 40 26.95 -6.35 -6.19
N LEU A 41 28.04 -6.98 -6.63
CA LEU A 41 28.07 -8.44 -6.79
C LEU A 41 27.87 -9.21 -5.48
N PRO A 42 28.41 -8.78 -4.31
CA PRO A 42 28.11 -9.43 -3.04
C PRO A 42 26.62 -9.45 -2.69
N PHE A 43 25.87 -8.37 -2.99
CA PHE A 43 24.41 -8.37 -2.78
C PHE A 43 23.74 -9.45 -3.63
N ILE A 44 24.11 -9.56 -4.90
CA ILE A 44 23.55 -10.57 -5.82
C ILE A 44 23.89 -11.99 -5.34
N ILE A 45 25.14 -12.24 -4.96
CA ILE A 45 25.56 -13.57 -4.48
C ILE A 45 24.80 -13.93 -3.19
N LEU A 46 24.74 -13.01 -2.23
CA LEU A 46 24.05 -13.26 -0.96
C LEU A 46 22.57 -13.48 -1.15
N TYR A 47 21.92 -12.77 -2.07
CA TYR A 47 20.50 -12.98 -2.38
C TYR A 47 20.18 -14.47 -2.64
N PHE A 48 21.00 -15.16 -3.44
CA PHE A 48 20.76 -16.57 -3.75
C PHE A 48 21.32 -17.56 -2.73
N THR A 49 22.36 -17.17 -1.98
CA THR A 49 23.14 -18.12 -1.16
C THR A 49 22.99 -17.93 0.35
N PHE A 50 22.39 -16.82 0.80
CA PHE A 50 22.38 -16.45 2.21
C PHE A 50 21.69 -17.49 3.10
N ASN A 51 20.55 -18.05 2.69
CA ASN A 51 19.87 -19.07 3.51
C ASN A 51 20.73 -20.31 3.75
N LEU A 52 21.47 -20.76 2.72
CA LEU A 52 22.42 -21.87 2.86
C LEU A 52 23.59 -21.50 3.76
N ILE A 53 24.17 -20.31 3.59
CA ILE A 53 25.25 -19.80 4.43
C ILE A 53 24.78 -19.69 5.89
N TYR A 54 23.60 -19.15 6.12
CA TYR A 54 23.01 -18.94 7.43
C TYR A 54 22.78 -20.27 8.17
N GLY A 55 22.22 -21.27 7.48
CA GLY A 55 22.06 -22.62 8.03
C GLY A 55 23.40 -23.27 8.40
N ASN A 56 24.41 -23.11 7.55
CA ASN A 56 25.77 -23.63 7.81
C ASN A 56 26.48 -22.89 8.95
N VAL A 57 26.28 -21.58 9.09
CA VAL A 57 26.85 -20.79 10.19
C VAL A 57 26.25 -21.25 11.53
N LYS A 58 24.96 -21.56 11.57
CA LYS A 58 24.30 -22.11 12.77
C LYS A 58 24.79 -23.53 13.13
N SER A 59 25.14 -24.36 12.15
CA SER A 59 25.59 -25.73 12.41
C SER A 59 27.04 -25.83 12.90
N VAL A 60 27.86 -24.81 12.69
CA VAL A 60 29.25 -24.77 13.17
C VAL A 60 29.32 -24.08 14.54
N VAL A 61 29.42 -24.90 15.60
CA VAL A 61 29.37 -24.47 17.02
C VAL A 61 30.24 -23.24 17.31
N ALA A 62 31.52 -23.26 16.95
CA ALA A 62 32.44 -22.16 17.25
C ALA A 62 32.06 -20.83 16.59
N ILE A 63 31.47 -20.87 15.39
CA ILE A 63 31.07 -19.67 14.65
C ILE A 63 29.72 -19.16 15.18
N ASN A 64 28.77 -20.07 15.42
CA ASN A 64 27.48 -19.77 16.03
C ASN A 64 27.65 -19.09 17.39
N ASP A 65 28.50 -19.65 18.26
CA ASP A 65 28.77 -19.09 19.60
C ASP A 65 29.40 -17.69 19.53
N PHE A 66 30.26 -17.43 18.55
CA PHE A 66 30.85 -16.11 18.33
C PHE A 66 29.78 -15.07 17.97
N PHE A 67 28.91 -15.38 17.00
CA PHE A 67 27.84 -14.46 16.60
C PHE A 67 26.78 -14.29 17.69
N LEU A 68 26.42 -15.36 18.41
CA LEU A 68 25.48 -15.29 19.55
C LEU A 68 26.00 -14.41 20.68
N LYS A 69 27.31 -14.45 20.98
CA LYS A 69 27.94 -13.56 21.96
C LYS A 69 27.82 -12.10 21.53
N ILE A 70 28.07 -11.79 20.26
CA ILE A 70 27.95 -10.43 19.73
C ILE A 70 26.49 -9.97 19.74
N THR A 71 25.55 -10.86 19.42
CA THR A 71 24.14 -10.49 19.27
C THR A 71 23.38 -10.43 20.58
N SER A 72 23.95 -10.96 21.67
CA SER A 72 23.34 -10.99 23.02
C SER A 72 23.00 -9.61 23.59
N ILE A 73 23.60 -8.54 23.06
CA ILE A 73 23.41 -7.16 23.52
C ILE A 73 22.15 -6.52 22.89
N PHE A 74 21.56 -7.15 21.87
CA PHE A 74 20.41 -6.60 21.12
C PHE A 74 19.08 -7.22 21.59
N ASN A 75 18.05 -6.38 21.75
CA ASN A 75 16.71 -6.81 22.18
C ASN A 75 16.04 -7.82 21.22
N ASN A 76 16.34 -7.74 19.93
CA ASN A 76 15.90 -8.72 18.93
C ASN A 76 17.12 -9.52 18.43
N GLN A 77 17.51 -10.51 19.23
CA GLN A 77 18.73 -11.28 19.02
C GLN A 77 18.75 -12.02 17.68
N GLN A 78 17.60 -12.56 17.24
CA GLN A 78 17.52 -13.31 15.98
C GLN A 78 17.69 -12.41 14.75
N THR A 79 17.01 -11.26 14.71
CA THR A 79 17.16 -10.31 13.60
C THR A 79 18.56 -9.70 13.58
N ALA A 80 19.11 -9.34 14.75
CA ALA A 80 20.48 -8.86 14.88
C ALA A 80 21.50 -9.91 14.39
N TYR A 81 21.27 -11.18 14.72
CA TYR A 81 22.12 -12.28 14.29
C TYR A 81 22.12 -12.44 12.76
N ALA A 82 20.94 -12.48 12.13
CA ALA A 82 20.84 -12.55 10.68
C ALA A 82 21.54 -11.37 9.98
N LEU A 83 21.33 -10.14 10.47
CA LEU A 83 21.95 -8.94 9.89
C LEU A 83 23.48 -8.94 10.02
N ILE A 84 24.01 -9.31 11.19
CA ILE A 84 25.45 -9.35 11.42
C ILE A 84 26.12 -10.43 10.56
N VAL A 85 25.49 -11.62 10.43
CA VAL A 85 25.99 -12.67 9.54
C VAL A 85 25.96 -12.20 8.08
N TYR A 86 24.85 -11.60 7.64
CA TYR A 86 24.70 -11.05 6.29
C TYR A 86 25.79 -10.02 5.96
N PHE A 87 26.00 -9.06 6.86
CA PHE A 87 27.00 -8.01 6.70
C PHE A 87 28.43 -8.57 6.70
N THR A 88 28.69 -9.55 7.57
CA THR A 88 29.99 -10.25 7.62
C THR A 88 30.29 -10.93 6.29
N CYS A 89 29.34 -11.69 5.75
CA CYS A 89 29.49 -12.36 4.46
C CYS A 89 29.65 -11.35 3.31
N TYR A 90 28.92 -10.23 3.34
CA TYR A 90 29.06 -9.15 2.37
C TYR A 90 30.49 -8.60 2.33
N ILE A 91 31.08 -8.33 3.50
CA ILE A 91 32.46 -7.87 3.61
C ILE A 91 33.44 -8.91 3.04
N ILE A 92 33.29 -10.18 3.42
CA ILE A 92 34.17 -11.26 2.95
C ILE A 92 34.12 -11.37 1.42
N LEU A 93 32.93 -11.41 0.83
CA LEU A 93 32.75 -11.46 -0.62
C LEU A 93 33.35 -10.23 -1.32
N SER A 94 33.12 -9.04 -0.76
CA SER A 94 33.70 -7.78 -1.27
C SER A 94 35.23 -7.84 -1.29
N LEU A 95 35.85 -8.37 -0.21
CA LEU A 95 37.30 -8.53 -0.11
C LEU A 95 37.84 -9.56 -1.10
N LEU A 96 37.14 -10.68 -1.31
CA LEU A 96 37.51 -11.70 -2.29
C LEU A 96 37.51 -11.15 -3.71
N ILE A 97 36.45 -10.43 -4.10
CA ILE A 97 36.38 -9.76 -5.42
C ILE A 97 37.52 -8.75 -5.55
N ARG A 98 37.77 -7.96 -4.49
CA ARG A 98 38.87 -6.99 -4.47
C ARG A 98 40.24 -7.64 -4.65
N LEU A 99 40.42 -8.85 -4.11
CA LEU A 99 41.63 -9.66 -4.23
C LEU A 99 41.80 -10.22 -5.65
N ILE A 100 40.75 -10.78 -6.25
CA ILE A 100 40.76 -11.27 -7.64
C ILE A 100 41.20 -10.15 -8.59
N TYR A 101 40.60 -8.96 -8.47
CA TYR A 101 41.03 -7.81 -9.26
C TYR A 101 42.49 -7.45 -9.01
N SER A 102 42.97 -7.57 -7.77
CA SER A 102 44.37 -7.25 -7.46
C SER A 102 45.39 -8.18 -8.12
N MET A 103 44.98 -9.40 -8.50
CA MET A 103 45.82 -10.36 -9.25
C MET A 103 45.96 -9.97 -10.72
N PHE A 104 44.91 -9.39 -11.33
CA PHE A 104 44.90 -8.99 -12.75
C PHE A 104 45.17 -7.49 -12.92
N ARG A 105 46.32 -6.99 -12.48
CA ARG A 105 46.63 -5.55 -12.52
C ARG A 105 46.77 -5.04 -13.96
N VAL A 106 46.07 -3.94 -14.27
CA VAL A 106 46.27 -3.22 -15.55
C VAL A 106 47.68 -2.61 -15.61
N PRO A 107 48.41 -2.76 -16.73
CA PRO A 107 49.74 -2.17 -16.92
C PRO A 107 49.75 -0.67 -16.67
N VAL A 108 50.80 -0.17 -15.99
CA VAL A 108 50.94 1.23 -15.55
C VAL A 108 50.82 2.21 -16.72
N GLN A 109 51.34 1.86 -17.91
CA GLN A 109 51.25 2.67 -19.13
C GLN A 109 49.81 2.99 -19.56
N LYS A 110 48.88 2.04 -19.49
CA LYS A 110 47.45 2.27 -19.81
C LYS A 110 46.75 3.13 -18.76
N ARG A 111 47.30 3.20 -17.54
CA ARG A 111 46.75 3.98 -16.42
C ARG A 111 47.14 5.46 -16.51
N VAL A 112 48.34 5.77 -17.02
CA VAL A 112 48.89 7.14 -17.12
C VAL A 112 48.44 7.84 -18.40
N LEU A 113 48.31 7.11 -19.52
CA LEU A 113 48.05 7.72 -20.82
C LEU A 113 46.58 8.08 -21.09
N ASN A 114 45.62 7.72 -20.21
CA ASN A 114 44.18 7.99 -20.34
C ASN A 114 43.57 7.73 -21.75
N LYS A 115 44.22 6.91 -22.59
CA LYS A 115 43.72 6.48 -23.90
C LYS A 115 42.65 5.41 -23.72
N THR A 116 41.55 5.78 -23.07
CA THR A 116 40.35 4.95 -23.01
C THR A 116 39.59 5.11 -24.32
N SER A 117 39.23 3.99 -24.95
CA SER A 117 38.38 4.02 -26.13
C SER A 117 37.02 4.63 -25.78
N LYS A 118 36.35 5.25 -26.75
CA LYS A 118 34.99 5.79 -26.58
C LYS A 118 34.03 4.73 -26.02
N LEU A 119 34.18 3.48 -26.47
CA LEU A 119 33.43 2.33 -26.00
C LEU A 119 33.71 2.01 -24.52
N ALA A 120 34.96 2.07 -24.08
CA ALA A 120 35.29 1.85 -22.67
C ALA A 120 34.72 2.94 -21.74
N LYS A 121 34.64 4.19 -22.22
CA LYS A 121 33.97 5.27 -21.50
C LYS A 121 32.46 5.06 -21.42
N ALA A 122 31.83 4.60 -22.50
CA ALA A 122 30.40 4.28 -22.52
C ALA A 122 30.05 3.14 -21.56
N ILE A 123 30.82 2.05 -21.55
CA ILE A 123 30.61 0.94 -20.59
C ILE A 123 30.87 1.41 -19.16
N GLY A 124 31.90 2.23 -18.95
CA GLY A 124 32.19 2.83 -17.64
C GLY A 124 31.00 3.65 -17.13
N ALA A 125 30.41 4.47 -17.99
CA ALA A 125 29.23 5.26 -17.71
C ALA A 125 28.02 4.41 -17.27
N VAL A 126 27.74 3.31 -17.99
CA VAL A 126 26.68 2.37 -17.63
C VAL A 126 26.93 1.72 -16.26
N LEU A 127 28.16 1.28 -15.99
CA LEU A 127 28.53 0.74 -14.67
C LEU A 127 28.43 1.80 -13.56
N GLY A 128 28.71 3.07 -13.88
CA GLY A 128 28.46 4.22 -13.02
C GLY A 128 27.00 4.36 -12.63
N LEU A 129 26.11 4.29 -13.61
CA LEU A 129 24.66 4.33 -13.37
C LEU A 129 24.19 3.16 -12.53
N VAL A 130 24.65 1.93 -12.79
CA VAL A 130 24.32 0.75 -11.96
C VAL A 130 24.76 0.96 -10.50
N THR A 131 25.95 1.52 -10.29
CA THR A 131 26.45 1.79 -8.94
C THR A 131 25.64 2.88 -8.25
N GLY A 132 25.34 3.97 -8.96
CA GLY A 132 24.51 5.06 -8.46
C GLY A 132 23.09 4.62 -8.14
N TYR A 133 22.56 3.68 -8.94
CA TYR A 133 21.26 3.07 -8.72
C TYR A 133 21.22 2.27 -7.41
N VAL A 134 22.17 1.35 -7.20
CA VAL A 134 22.25 0.59 -5.93
C VAL A 134 22.49 1.50 -4.73
N LEU A 135 23.28 2.57 -4.89
CA LEU A 135 23.50 3.56 -3.84
C LEU A 135 22.23 4.36 -3.52
N GLY A 136 21.44 4.70 -4.54
CA GLY A 136 20.13 5.32 -4.39
C GLY A 136 19.15 4.45 -3.60
N MET A 137 19.09 3.14 -3.88
CA MET A 137 18.29 2.19 -3.09
C MET A 137 18.70 2.15 -1.62
N LEU A 138 20.00 2.03 -1.34
CA LEU A 138 20.49 2.00 0.04
C LEU A 138 20.21 3.31 0.77
N LEU A 139 20.34 4.45 0.08
CA LEU A 139 20.05 5.75 0.64
C LEU A 139 18.55 5.91 0.95
N MET A 140 17.65 5.46 0.05
CA MET A 140 16.22 5.39 0.31
C MET A 140 15.93 4.56 1.56
N PHE A 141 16.50 3.36 1.65
CA PHE A 141 16.29 2.47 2.78
C PHE A 141 16.74 3.11 4.12
N VAL A 142 17.91 3.75 4.15
CA VAL A 142 18.47 4.38 5.36
C VAL A 142 17.74 5.67 5.74
N LEU A 143 17.27 6.45 4.77
CA LEU A 143 16.59 7.73 5.03
C LEU A 143 15.08 7.59 5.26
N ASN A 144 14.47 6.47 4.87
CA ASN A 144 13.06 6.18 5.08
C ASN A 144 12.54 6.45 6.51
N PRO A 145 13.25 6.06 7.60
CA PRO A 145 12.80 6.34 8.96
C PRO A 145 12.96 7.81 9.40
N ILE A 146 13.65 8.65 8.63
CA ILE A 146 13.99 10.04 9.00
C ILE A 146 13.21 11.06 8.15
N ILE A 147 12.86 10.69 6.92
CA ILE A 147 12.20 11.57 5.95
C ILE A 147 10.98 10.83 5.39
N SER A 148 9.81 11.48 5.41
CA SER A 148 8.61 10.98 4.74
C SER A 148 8.83 10.96 3.21
N ILE A 149 9.30 9.84 2.69
CA ILE A 149 9.53 9.67 1.25
C ILE A 149 8.16 9.56 0.58
N ASN A 150 7.82 10.53 -0.27
CA ASN A 150 6.63 10.43 -1.12
C ASN A 150 6.90 9.41 -2.24
N TYR A 151 6.31 8.22 -2.09
CA TYR A 151 6.47 7.07 -2.97
C TYR A 151 5.80 7.21 -4.34
N GLU A 152 4.95 8.23 -4.54
CA GLU A 152 4.27 8.48 -5.82
C GLU A 152 5.15 9.23 -6.83
N LYS A 153 6.32 9.71 -6.40
CA LYS A 153 7.22 10.48 -7.27
C LYS A 153 7.91 9.57 -8.32
N PRO A 154 8.12 10.08 -9.56
CA PRO A 154 8.45 9.24 -10.72
C PRO A 154 9.69 8.34 -10.54
N ILE A 155 10.77 8.85 -9.95
CA ILE A 155 12.02 8.08 -9.81
C ILE A 155 11.90 7.12 -8.65
N THR A 156 11.37 7.60 -7.52
CA THR A 156 11.06 6.79 -6.34
C THR A 156 10.16 5.59 -6.68
N LYS A 157 9.14 5.80 -7.54
CA LYS A 157 8.25 4.74 -8.06
C LYS A 157 8.99 3.66 -8.87
N ILE A 158 10.00 4.05 -9.66
CA ILE A 158 10.83 3.07 -10.40
C ILE A 158 11.59 2.17 -9.43
N TYR A 159 12.17 2.74 -8.37
CA TYR A 159 12.90 1.98 -7.35
C TYR A 159 12.03 1.03 -6.54
N ILE A 160 10.79 1.40 -6.23
CA ILE A 160 9.84 0.52 -5.54
C ILE A 160 9.50 -0.67 -6.42
N ASN A 161 9.15 -0.39 -7.68
CA ASN A 161 8.78 -1.43 -8.65
C ASN A 161 9.89 -2.45 -8.89
N THR A 162 11.16 -2.07 -8.74
CA THR A 162 12.33 -2.96 -8.87
C THR A 162 12.85 -3.53 -7.55
N SER A 163 12.55 -2.92 -6.39
CA SER A 163 12.89 -3.46 -5.06
C SER A 163 11.98 -4.61 -4.65
N ASN A 164 10.82 -4.72 -5.29
CA ASN A 164 9.80 -5.73 -5.00
C ASN A 164 10.25 -7.16 -5.30
N GLU A 165 11.44 -7.45 -5.86
CA GLU A 165 11.90 -8.84 -6.07
C GLU A 165 12.88 -9.38 -5.00
N VAL A 166 13.41 -8.58 -4.05
CA VAL A 166 14.72 -8.93 -3.43
C VAL A 166 14.73 -9.19 -1.90
N PHE A 167 13.66 -8.95 -1.14
CA PHE A 167 13.64 -9.28 0.30
C PHE A 167 12.31 -9.89 0.74
N GLY A 168 12.28 -11.21 0.92
CA GLY A 168 11.10 -11.94 1.38
C GLY A 168 11.40 -12.74 2.65
N PHE A 169 10.88 -12.28 3.79
CA PHE A 169 10.62 -13.14 4.94
C PHE A 169 9.15 -12.95 5.31
N THR A 170 8.41 -14.07 5.36
CA THR A 170 6.93 -14.29 5.39
C THR A 170 6.28 -14.55 4.02
N GLN A 171 5.36 -15.52 3.95
CA GLN A 171 4.69 -15.90 2.69
C GLN A 171 3.84 -14.75 2.10
N LEU A 172 3.33 -13.86 2.95
CA LEU A 172 2.69 -12.61 2.57
C LEU A 172 3.62 -11.78 1.66
N ASN A 173 4.89 -11.64 2.07
CA ASN A 173 5.92 -11.01 1.26
C ASN A 173 6.17 -11.79 -0.04
N THR A 174 6.21 -13.13 -0.06
CA THR A 174 6.39 -13.86 -1.33
C THR A 174 5.25 -13.67 -2.32
N VAL A 175 4.02 -13.46 -1.86
CA VAL A 175 2.87 -13.19 -2.75
C VAL A 175 2.88 -11.71 -3.18
N GLN A 176 3.12 -10.78 -2.25
CA GLN A 176 3.25 -9.34 -2.49
C GLN A 176 4.34 -8.99 -3.52
N ASN A 177 5.46 -9.70 -3.44
CA ASN A 177 6.70 -9.36 -4.14
C ASN A 177 6.86 -10.08 -5.49
N VAL A 178 6.18 -11.22 -5.70
CA VAL A 178 6.33 -12.01 -6.94
C VAL A 178 5.14 -11.85 -7.88
N ASN A 179 3.96 -11.48 -7.37
CA ASN A 179 2.76 -11.33 -8.21
C ASN A 179 1.72 -10.40 -7.56
N VAL A 180 1.73 -9.13 -7.98
CA VAL A 180 0.83 -8.07 -7.50
C VAL A 180 -0.64 -8.49 -7.60
N GLU A 181 -1.05 -9.10 -8.70
CA GLU A 181 -2.45 -9.54 -8.90
C GLU A 181 -2.87 -10.63 -7.91
N LYS A 182 -1.98 -11.59 -7.61
CA LYS A 182 -2.23 -12.62 -6.58
C LYS A 182 -2.23 -12.03 -5.17
N TYR A 183 -1.44 -11.00 -4.92
CA TYR A 183 -1.41 -10.32 -3.64
C TYR A 183 -2.66 -9.49 -3.42
N GLU A 184 -3.07 -8.68 -4.40
CA GLU A 184 -4.33 -7.96 -4.36
C GLU A 184 -5.50 -8.92 -4.16
N LYS A 185 -5.47 -10.07 -4.84
CA LYS A 185 -6.45 -11.14 -4.63
C LYS A 185 -6.40 -11.70 -3.20
N TYR A 186 -5.23 -11.96 -2.66
CA TYR A 186 -5.03 -12.41 -1.27
C TYR A 186 -5.56 -11.40 -0.25
N GLU A 187 -5.15 -10.13 -0.37
CA GLU A 187 -5.58 -9.04 0.51
C GLU A 187 -7.08 -8.77 0.41
N ASN A 188 -7.65 -8.92 -0.79
CA ASN A 188 -9.10 -8.81 -0.98
C ASN A 188 -9.83 -9.96 -0.27
N ILE A 189 -9.32 -11.19 -0.37
CA ILE A 189 -9.91 -12.35 0.34
C ILE A 189 -9.85 -12.15 1.86
N ILE A 190 -8.68 -11.81 2.41
CA ILE A 190 -8.51 -11.54 3.84
C ILE A 190 -9.41 -10.37 4.24
N GLY A 191 -9.52 -9.34 3.40
CA GLY A 191 -10.37 -8.19 3.64
C GLY A 191 -11.87 -8.51 3.67
N LYS A 192 -12.33 -9.48 2.87
CA LYS A 192 -13.71 -9.99 2.93
C LYS A 192 -13.97 -10.74 4.23
N LEU A 193 -13.07 -11.65 4.62
CA LEU A 193 -13.21 -12.44 5.85
C LEU A 193 -13.20 -11.52 7.07
N THR A 194 -12.21 -10.65 7.19
CA THR A 194 -12.02 -9.79 8.37
C THR A 194 -13.05 -8.67 8.50
N GLY A 195 -13.83 -8.38 7.45
CA GLY A 195 -14.69 -7.20 7.37
C GLY A 195 -13.95 -5.91 7.00
N ARG A 196 -12.64 -5.94 6.74
CA ARG A 196 -11.87 -4.76 6.34
C ARG A 196 -12.42 -4.12 5.05
N ASN A 197 -12.84 -4.92 4.07
CA ASN A 197 -13.44 -4.37 2.86
C ASN A 197 -14.72 -3.59 3.17
N THR A 198 -15.52 -4.13 4.08
CA THR A 198 -16.76 -3.52 4.57
C THR A 198 -16.49 -2.21 5.31
N LEU A 199 -15.48 -2.20 6.19
CA LEU A 199 -15.02 -0.99 6.88
C LEU A 199 -14.55 0.09 5.90
N ASN A 200 -13.76 -0.28 4.89
CA ASN A 200 -13.30 0.65 3.86
C ASN A 200 -14.49 1.25 3.09
N HIS A 201 -15.47 0.43 2.71
CA HIS A 201 -16.67 0.90 2.03
C HIS A 201 -17.57 1.78 2.91
N TYR A 202 -17.62 1.50 4.21
CA TYR A 202 -18.29 2.37 5.17
C TYR A 202 -17.58 3.74 5.26
N TYR A 203 -16.25 3.77 5.34
CA TYR A 203 -15.49 5.02 5.31
C TYR A 203 -15.64 5.78 3.98
N ASP A 204 -15.67 5.09 2.84
CA ASP A 204 -15.96 5.71 1.55
C ASP A 204 -17.34 6.41 1.55
N VAL A 205 -18.33 5.88 2.28
CA VAL A 205 -19.65 6.51 2.42
C VAL A 205 -19.59 7.72 3.34
N LEU A 206 -18.86 7.64 4.47
CA LEU A 206 -18.68 8.77 5.38
C LEU A 206 -17.92 9.93 4.74
N ASP A 207 -16.94 9.65 3.87
CA ASP A 207 -16.25 10.68 3.09
C ASP A 207 -17.23 11.41 2.15
N ILE A 208 -18.14 10.68 1.51
CA ILE A 208 -19.22 11.27 0.70
C ILE A 208 -20.15 12.14 1.55
N PHE A 209 -20.46 11.71 2.79
CA PHE A 209 -21.28 12.50 3.71
C PHE A 209 -20.58 13.78 4.15
N THR A 210 -19.27 13.73 4.36
CA THR A 210 -18.45 14.92 4.65
C THR A 210 -18.47 15.90 3.46
N ASP A 211 -18.38 15.39 2.23
CA ASP A 211 -18.55 16.21 1.02
C ASP A 211 -19.95 16.86 0.97
N PHE A 212 -21.00 16.13 1.33
CA PHE A 212 -22.36 16.69 1.41
C PHE A 212 -22.48 17.77 2.48
N GLU A 213 -21.95 17.55 3.68
CA GLU A 213 -21.95 18.57 4.74
C GLU A 213 -21.24 19.85 4.28
N ASN A 214 -20.10 19.73 3.59
CA ASN A 214 -19.40 20.86 3.00
C ASN A 214 -20.24 21.59 1.94
N ILE A 215 -20.92 20.85 1.07
CA ILE A 215 -21.84 21.43 0.07
C ILE A 215 -23.01 22.13 0.76
N GLU A 216 -23.57 21.53 1.81
CA GLU A 216 -24.69 22.08 2.57
C GLU A 216 -24.29 23.38 3.26
N ASN A 217 -23.11 23.43 3.88
CA ASN A 217 -22.55 24.62 4.49
C ASN A 217 -22.29 25.74 3.47
N ASN A 218 -21.78 25.39 2.29
CA ASN A 218 -21.62 26.34 1.18
C ASN A 218 -22.98 26.88 0.70
N LEU A 219 -23.96 25.98 0.51
CA LEU A 219 -25.32 26.37 0.13
C LEU A 219 -25.94 27.32 1.17
N LYS A 220 -25.82 27.02 2.47
CA LYS A 220 -26.36 27.82 3.57
C LYS A 220 -25.70 29.19 3.70
N ASN A 221 -24.37 29.24 3.69
CA ASN A 221 -23.63 30.42 4.11
C ASN A 221 -23.21 31.33 2.95
N GLU A 222 -22.96 30.78 1.77
CA GLU A 222 -22.45 31.56 0.62
C GLU A 222 -23.49 31.72 -0.47
N ILE A 223 -24.30 30.69 -0.77
CA ILE A 223 -25.23 30.72 -1.89
C ILE A 223 -26.58 31.30 -1.47
N LEU A 224 -27.21 30.75 -0.44
CA LEU A 224 -28.56 31.11 -0.01
C LEU A 224 -28.74 32.63 0.24
N PRO A 225 -27.80 33.35 0.89
CA PRO A 225 -27.94 34.79 1.08
C PRO A 225 -27.93 35.59 -0.24
N ASN A 226 -27.24 35.06 -1.25
CA ASN A 226 -27.01 35.71 -2.54
C ASN A 226 -28.01 35.28 -3.64
N LEU A 227 -28.91 34.34 -3.35
CA LEU A 227 -30.03 34.00 -4.23
C LEU A 227 -31.06 35.14 -4.28
N THR A 228 -31.84 35.17 -5.36
CA THR A 228 -33.05 35.99 -5.47
C THR A 228 -34.07 35.61 -4.40
N ASP A 229 -34.98 36.53 -4.07
CA ASP A 229 -36.03 36.26 -3.08
C ASP A 229 -36.90 35.06 -3.46
N GLN A 230 -37.13 34.85 -4.76
CA GLN A 230 -37.85 33.67 -5.27
C GLN A 230 -37.02 32.39 -5.12
N GLY A 231 -35.71 32.44 -5.38
CA GLY A 231 -34.81 31.30 -5.20
C GLY A 231 -34.69 30.88 -3.72
N LYS A 232 -34.67 31.84 -2.80
CA LYS A 232 -34.63 31.57 -1.35
C LYS A 232 -35.83 30.76 -0.86
N LEU A 233 -37.02 31.00 -1.41
CA LEU A 233 -38.24 30.27 -1.03
C LEU A 233 -38.21 28.78 -1.42
N LEU A 234 -37.34 28.39 -2.36
CA LEU A 234 -37.20 27.01 -2.81
C LEU A 234 -36.28 26.16 -1.92
N ILE A 235 -35.50 26.80 -1.02
CA ILE A 235 -34.54 26.11 -0.15
C ILE A 235 -35.06 26.13 1.28
N VAL A 236 -35.22 24.94 1.86
CA VAL A 236 -35.70 24.77 3.24
C VAL A 236 -34.49 24.57 4.15
N GLU A 237 -34.29 25.46 5.13
CA GLU A 237 -33.10 25.44 6.00
C GLU A 237 -32.91 24.13 6.79
N SER A 238 -34.01 23.45 7.14
CA SER A 238 -33.98 22.17 7.85
C SER A 238 -33.59 20.99 6.96
N ASN A 239 -33.60 21.14 5.63
CA ASN A 239 -33.15 20.11 4.69
C ASN A 239 -32.67 20.76 3.37
N VAL A 240 -31.54 21.45 3.46
CA VAL A 240 -31.04 22.31 2.39
C VAL A 240 -30.66 21.50 1.16
N LEU A 241 -29.98 20.37 1.34
CA LEU A 241 -29.54 19.53 0.24
C LEU A 241 -30.70 18.87 -0.51
N ALA A 242 -31.69 18.31 0.20
CA ALA A 242 -32.83 17.68 -0.47
C ALA A 242 -33.69 18.72 -1.21
N SER A 243 -33.99 19.85 -0.55
CA SER A 243 -34.77 20.94 -1.15
C SER A 243 -34.06 21.55 -2.36
N PHE A 244 -32.74 21.76 -2.29
CA PHE A 244 -31.92 22.16 -3.43
C PHE A 244 -32.03 21.15 -4.58
N ASN A 245 -31.86 19.87 -4.29
CA ASN A 245 -31.84 18.83 -5.32
C ASN A 245 -33.19 18.67 -6.03
N GLN A 246 -34.28 18.76 -5.27
CA GLN A 246 -35.67 18.65 -5.74
C GLN A 246 -36.09 19.87 -6.56
N ASN A 247 -35.74 21.08 -6.12
CA ASN A 247 -36.18 22.34 -6.74
C ASN A 247 -35.16 22.94 -7.72
N TYR A 248 -34.10 22.19 -8.05
CA TYR A 248 -32.97 22.66 -8.84
C TYR A 248 -33.36 23.31 -10.18
N ASP A 249 -34.28 22.69 -10.94
CA ASP A 249 -34.67 23.21 -12.26
C ASP A 249 -35.38 24.57 -12.14
N GLN A 250 -36.28 24.72 -11.16
CA GLN A 250 -36.95 25.99 -10.88
C GLN A 250 -35.96 27.04 -10.34
N LEU A 251 -35.02 26.61 -9.51
CA LEU A 251 -33.96 27.49 -8.99
C LEU A 251 -33.09 28.04 -10.13
N LEU A 252 -32.75 27.22 -11.13
CA LEU A 252 -32.01 27.68 -12.31
C LEU A 252 -32.80 28.68 -13.17
N GLU A 253 -34.13 28.54 -13.24
CA GLU A 253 -34.99 29.47 -13.97
C GLU A 253 -35.02 30.85 -13.30
N TYR A 254 -35.14 30.90 -11.97
CA TYR A 254 -35.13 32.16 -11.20
C TYR A 254 -33.76 32.84 -11.19
N GLU A 255 -32.68 32.07 -11.17
CA GLU A 255 -31.32 32.60 -11.16
C GLU A 255 -30.74 32.84 -12.57
N LYS A 256 -31.58 32.77 -13.62
CA LYS A 256 -31.13 32.84 -15.02
C LYS A 256 -30.37 34.14 -15.32
N GLY A 257 -29.10 34.00 -15.68
CA GLY A 257 -28.20 35.12 -16.00
C GLY A 257 -27.44 35.69 -14.79
N GLY A 258 -27.65 35.14 -13.59
CA GLY A 258 -26.89 35.47 -12.39
C GLY A 258 -25.48 34.86 -12.37
N SER A 259 -24.60 35.42 -11.54
CA SER A 259 -23.22 34.95 -11.35
C SER A 259 -23.13 33.56 -10.69
N LEU A 260 -24.19 33.12 -10.01
CA LEU A 260 -24.25 31.86 -9.26
C LEU A 260 -24.63 30.64 -10.12
N VAL A 261 -25.13 30.82 -11.34
CA VAL A 261 -25.63 29.72 -12.19
C VAL A 261 -24.57 28.64 -12.44
N SER A 262 -23.32 29.03 -12.65
CA SER A 262 -22.21 28.09 -12.83
C SER A 262 -21.95 27.28 -11.56
N THR A 263 -22.01 27.92 -10.39
CA THR A 263 -21.85 27.29 -9.08
C THR A 263 -22.98 26.31 -8.80
N LEU A 264 -24.24 26.70 -9.03
CA LEU A 264 -25.41 25.83 -8.85
C LEU A 264 -25.31 24.57 -9.72
N LYS A 265 -24.91 24.73 -10.99
CA LYS A 265 -24.65 23.60 -11.92
C LYS A 265 -23.54 22.69 -11.42
N SER A 266 -22.46 23.25 -10.88
CA SER A 266 -21.35 22.48 -10.33
C SER A 266 -21.81 21.63 -9.13
N ILE A 267 -22.57 22.24 -8.21
CA ILE A 267 -23.10 21.55 -7.03
C ILE A 267 -24.05 20.42 -7.45
N LYS A 268 -25.00 20.70 -8.34
CA LYS A 268 -25.93 19.66 -8.84
C LYS A 268 -25.18 18.49 -9.46
N LYS A 269 -24.14 18.76 -10.25
CA LYS A 269 -23.31 17.70 -10.85
C LYS A 269 -22.60 16.85 -9.79
N GLN A 270 -22.14 17.46 -8.69
CA GLN A 270 -21.53 16.73 -7.56
C GLN A 270 -22.57 15.85 -6.87
N LEU A 271 -23.76 16.37 -6.59
CA LEU A 271 -24.86 15.60 -5.99
C LEU A 271 -25.30 14.44 -6.88
N GLU A 272 -25.43 14.67 -8.20
CA GLU A 272 -25.80 13.62 -9.17
C GLU A 272 -24.77 12.50 -9.31
N LYS A 273 -23.51 12.75 -8.95
CA LYS A 273 -22.46 11.73 -8.95
C LYS A 273 -22.68 10.72 -7.81
N ASN A 274 -23.26 11.17 -6.70
CA ASN A 274 -23.46 10.41 -5.48
C ASN A 274 -24.96 10.34 -5.08
N ILE A 275 -25.87 10.41 -6.07
CA ILE A 275 -27.31 10.61 -5.85
C ILE A 275 -27.96 9.56 -4.94
N VAL A 276 -27.44 8.34 -4.98
CA VAL A 276 -27.89 7.23 -4.12
C VAL A 276 -27.56 7.50 -2.66
N TYR A 277 -26.35 7.99 -2.37
CA TYR A 277 -25.92 8.28 -1.00
C TYR A 277 -26.53 9.56 -0.46
N LEU A 278 -26.96 10.48 -1.34
CA LEU A 278 -27.70 11.68 -0.91
C LEU A 278 -28.99 11.29 -0.19
N ASP A 279 -29.70 10.27 -0.69
CA ASP A 279 -30.92 9.78 -0.05
C ASP A 279 -30.65 9.26 1.36
N VAL A 280 -29.61 8.43 1.49
CA VAL A 280 -29.16 7.87 2.78
C VAL A 280 -28.81 8.98 3.76
N TYR A 281 -28.04 9.98 3.31
CA TYR A 281 -27.67 11.14 4.11
C TYR A 281 -28.89 11.93 4.61
N THR A 282 -29.92 12.09 3.77
CA THR A 282 -31.09 12.90 4.12
C THR A 282 -32.13 12.18 4.99
N ASN A 283 -32.11 10.85 5.03
CA ASN A 283 -33.14 10.05 5.71
C ASN A 283 -32.65 9.34 6.99
N LEU A 284 -31.37 9.47 7.35
CA LEU A 284 -30.80 8.90 8.57
C LEU A 284 -30.54 9.95 9.65
N ASP A 285 -30.95 9.67 10.89
CA ASP A 285 -30.68 10.53 12.06
C ASP A 285 -29.26 10.37 12.60
N SER A 286 -28.62 9.22 12.37
CA SER A 286 -27.22 8.97 12.74
C SER A 286 -26.52 8.05 11.75
N TYR A 287 -25.27 8.35 11.45
CA TYR A 287 -24.46 7.66 10.43
C TYR A 287 -23.57 6.55 11.01
N THR A 288 -24.05 5.82 12.02
CA THR A 288 -23.36 4.62 12.53
C THR A 288 -23.30 3.53 11.47
N TYR A 289 -22.34 2.61 11.59
CA TYR A 289 -22.19 1.50 10.65
C TYR A 289 -23.52 0.76 10.45
N ASP A 290 -24.15 0.29 11.53
CA ASP A 290 -25.39 -0.49 11.44
C ASP A 290 -26.53 0.31 10.77
N ASN A 291 -26.65 1.61 11.02
CA ASN A 291 -27.70 2.41 10.40
C ASN A 291 -27.47 2.56 8.90
N VAL A 292 -26.22 2.83 8.50
CA VAL A 292 -25.86 3.05 7.09
C VAL A 292 -25.95 1.74 6.30
N SER A 293 -25.40 0.64 6.85
CA SER A 293 -25.41 -0.66 6.20
C SER A 293 -26.84 -1.19 6.05
N ASN A 294 -27.65 -1.17 7.11
CA ASN A 294 -29.03 -1.64 7.07
C ASN A 294 -29.87 -0.82 6.10
N TYR A 295 -29.75 0.52 6.12
CA TYR A 295 -30.49 1.36 5.19
C TYR A 295 -30.13 1.05 3.73
N LEU A 296 -28.85 0.89 3.40
CA LEU A 296 -28.39 0.58 2.05
C LEU A 296 -28.83 -0.81 1.59
N ILE A 297 -28.87 -1.79 2.49
CA ILE A 297 -29.33 -3.16 2.22
C ILE A 297 -30.85 -3.17 1.99
N ASP A 298 -31.61 -2.61 2.94
CA ASP A 298 -33.08 -2.69 2.95
C ASP A 298 -33.72 -1.88 1.82
N ASN A 299 -33.08 -0.78 1.41
CA ASN A 299 -33.60 0.12 0.38
C ASN A 299 -32.88 -0.03 -0.98
N TYR A 300 -32.10 -1.09 -1.17
CA TYR A 300 -31.28 -1.30 -2.37
C TYR A 300 -32.06 -1.12 -3.67
N ASP A 301 -33.23 -1.78 -3.78
CA ASP A 301 -34.05 -1.72 -4.99
C ASP A 301 -34.51 -0.28 -5.29
N GLU A 302 -34.98 0.46 -4.28
CA GLU A 302 -35.39 1.86 -4.45
C GLU A 302 -34.19 2.73 -4.87
N LEU A 303 -33.06 2.57 -4.20
CA LEU A 303 -31.84 3.34 -4.44
C LEU A 303 -31.33 3.18 -5.87
N THR A 304 -31.39 1.97 -6.43
CA THR A 304 -31.00 1.74 -7.83
C THR A 304 -31.90 2.48 -8.82
N THR A 305 -33.18 2.72 -8.51
CA THR A 305 -34.08 3.48 -9.39
C THR A 305 -33.76 4.97 -9.46
N LYS A 306 -33.01 5.52 -8.49
CA LYS A 306 -32.65 6.96 -8.44
C LYS A 306 -31.63 7.36 -9.50
N THR A 307 -31.02 6.40 -10.22
CA THR A 307 -30.06 6.67 -11.29
C THR A 307 -30.14 5.64 -12.41
N LYS A 308 -29.84 6.07 -13.64
CA LYS A 308 -29.65 5.18 -14.80
C LYS A 308 -28.17 4.93 -15.10
N LYS A 309 -27.25 5.54 -14.35
CA LYS A 309 -25.81 5.44 -14.59
C LYS A 309 -25.29 4.13 -14.02
N THR A 310 -24.93 3.19 -14.89
CA THR A 310 -24.42 1.86 -14.54
C THR A 310 -23.28 1.92 -13.53
N ILE A 311 -22.32 2.84 -13.70
CA ILE A 311 -21.17 2.99 -12.79
C ILE A 311 -21.60 3.25 -11.33
N ILE A 312 -22.68 4.02 -11.10
CA ILE A 312 -23.16 4.31 -9.74
C ILE A 312 -23.82 3.06 -9.15
N ILE A 313 -24.58 2.32 -9.97
CA ILE A 313 -25.23 1.07 -9.58
C ILE A 313 -24.18 0.01 -9.25
N ASP A 314 -23.16 -0.16 -10.10
CA ASP A 314 -22.08 -1.12 -9.88
C ASP A 314 -21.34 -0.83 -8.55
N LEU A 315 -21.07 0.45 -8.26
CA LEU A 315 -20.46 0.86 -7.00
C LEU A 315 -21.37 0.60 -5.79
N LEU A 316 -22.68 0.83 -5.92
CA LEU A 316 -23.65 0.50 -4.87
C LEU A 316 -23.68 -1.01 -4.62
N ASN A 317 -23.72 -1.82 -5.69
CA ASN A 317 -23.73 -3.29 -5.61
C ASN A 317 -22.53 -3.81 -4.83
N LEU A 318 -21.33 -3.32 -5.15
CA LEU A 318 -20.11 -3.72 -4.46
C LEU A 318 -20.16 -3.44 -2.95
N LYS A 319 -20.67 -2.27 -2.56
CA LYS A 319 -20.79 -1.90 -1.14
C LYS A 319 -21.85 -2.74 -0.43
N VAL A 320 -23.03 -2.89 -1.03
CA VAL A 320 -24.12 -3.69 -0.45
C VAL A 320 -23.74 -5.16 -0.32
N GLU A 321 -23.09 -5.75 -1.32
CA GLU A 321 -22.56 -7.11 -1.25
C GLU A 321 -21.56 -7.26 -0.09
N ALA A 322 -20.67 -6.28 0.11
CA ALA A 322 -19.72 -6.29 1.22
C ALA A 322 -20.41 -6.18 2.59
N PHE A 323 -21.45 -5.34 2.72
CA PHE A 323 -22.24 -5.22 3.95
C PHE A 323 -22.99 -6.53 4.25
N GLN A 324 -23.69 -7.10 3.27
CA GLN A 324 -24.41 -8.37 3.43
C GLN A 324 -23.47 -9.53 3.77
N THR A 325 -22.32 -9.59 3.09
CA THR A 325 -21.28 -10.58 3.37
C THR A 325 -20.84 -10.45 4.81
N TYR A 326 -20.49 -9.25 5.28
CA TYR A 326 -20.05 -9.04 6.65
C TYR A 326 -21.12 -9.40 7.69
N GLU A 327 -22.38 -9.00 7.51
CA GLU A 327 -23.45 -9.37 8.46
C GLU A 327 -23.65 -10.88 8.54
N SER A 328 -23.54 -11.61 7.43
CA SER A 328 -23.68 -13.08 7.41
C SER A 328 -22.56 -13.82 8.15
N ILE A 329 -21.40 -13.18 8.30
CA ILE A 329 -20.21 -13.78 8.92
C ILE A 329 -19.99 -13.28 10.35
N LYS A 330 -20.52 -12.09 10.67
CA LYS A 330 -20.48 -11.43 11.98
C LYS A 330 -21.03 -12.32 13.10
N GLU A 331 -22.13 -13.04 12.88
CA GLU A 331 -22.67 -13.95 13.90
C GLU A 331 -21.75 -15.15 14.17
N ASN A 332 -21.09 -15.68 13.13
CA ASN A 332 -20.11 -16.75 13.31
C ASN A 332 -18.90 -16.25 14.11
N TYR A 333 -18.50 -15.00 13.91
CA TYR A 333 -17.39 -14.37 14.64
C TYR A 333 -17.62 -14.25 16.16
N LEU A 334 -18.87 -14.09 16.59
CA LEU A 334 -19.27 -14.08 18.00
C LEU A 334 -19.13 -15.45 18.68
N ILE A 335 -19.11 -16.54 17.90
CA ILE A 335 -18.96 -17.91 18.42
C ILE A 335 -17.54 -18.13 18.97
N PHE A 336 -16.52 -17.47 18.42
CA PHE A 336 -15.12 -17.61 18.87
C PHE A 336 -14.82 -16.96 20.21
N LYS A 337 -15.71 -16.07 20.67
CA LYS A 337 -15.58 -15.49 22.00
C LYS A 337 -16.93 -14.97 22.51
N PRO A 338 -17.69 -15.78 23.25
CA PRO A 338 -19.01 -15.39 23.78
C PRO A 338 -18.94 -14.18 24.74
N ASP A 339 -17.76 -13.85 25.27
CA ASP A 339 -17.52 -12.69 26.13
C ASP A 339 -17.11 -11.41 25.37
N TYR A 340 -16.97 -11.45 24.03
CA TYR A 340 -16.67 -10.27 23.24
C TYR A 340 -17.95 -9.47 22.98
N VAL A 341 -17.93 -8.20 23.37
CA VAL A 341 -19.02 -7.27 23.12
C VAL A 341 -18.68 -6.48 21.86
N ILE A 342 -19.49 -6.66 20.82
CA ILE A 342 -19.45 -5.81 19.61
C ILE A 342 -19.57 -4.35 20.05
N SER A 343 -18.64 -3.53 19.57
CA SER A 343 -18.57 -2.11 19.94
C SER A 343 -18.78 -1.23 18.73
N ASP A 344 -17.82 -1.23 17.82
CA ASP A 344 -17.86 -0.55 16.55
C ASP A 344 -17.11 -1.38 15.51
N ILE A 345 -17.46 -1.20 14.23
CA ILE A 345 -16.90 -2.00 13.14
C ILE A 345 -15.36 -1.89 13.04
N GLU A 346 -14.74 -0.77 13.39
CA GLU A 346 -13.28 -0.64 13.33
C GLU A 346 -12.62 -1.52 14.38
N THR A 347 -13.14 -1.48 15.61
CA THR A 347 -12.67 -2.32 16.72
C THR A 347 -12.87 -3.81 16.39
N ASP A 348 -14.01 -4.17 15.83
CA ASP A 348 -14.33 -5.54 15.42
C ASP A 348 -13.36 -6.02 14.33
N VAL A 349 -13.19 -5.26 13.24
CA VAL A 349 -12.28 -5.60 12.13
C VAL A 349 -10.84 -5.77 12.62
N ARG A 350 -10.33 -4.84 13.44
CA ARG A 350 -8.97 -4.96 14.00
C ARG A 350 -8.81 -6.18 14.87
N TYR A 351 -9.84 -6.52 15.66
CA TYR A 351 -9.82 -7.72 16.47
C TYR A 351 -9.76 -8.98 15.58
N PHE A 352 -10.62 -9.07 14.56
CA PHE A 352 -10.67 -10.24 13.68
C PHE A 352 -9.45 -10.37 12.78
N GLU A 353 -8.84 -9.28 12.30
CA GLU A 353 -7.55 -9.33 11.61
C GLU A 353 -6.47 -9.94 12.52
N ASN A 354 -6.40 -9.50 13.78
CA ASN A 354 -5.45 -10.06 14.75
C ASN A 354 -5.77 -11.53 15.08
N TYR A 355 -7.05 -11.91 15.12
CA TYR A 355 -7.49 -13.28 15.37
C TYR A 355 -7.13 -14.20 14.20
N ILE A 356 -7.45 -13.80 12.96
CA ILE A 356 -7.16 -14.54 11.73
C ILE A 356 -5.66 -14.78 11.59
N ASN A 357 -4.84 -13.78 11.95
CA ASN A 357 -3.39 -13.92 11.93
C ASN A 357 -2.86 -14.97 12.92
N ARG A 358 -3.58 -15.25 14.02
CA ARG A 358 -3.15 -16.18 15.08
C ARG A 358 -3.81 -17.56 14.97
N ASN A 359 -5.04 -17.61 14.47
CA ASN A 359 -5.91 -18.78 14.50
C ASN A 359 -6.46 -19.11 13.10
N PHE A 360 -5.63 -18.92 12.07
CA PHE A 360 -6.06 -19.07 10.67
C PHE A 360 -6.71 -20.41 10.38
N GLU A 361 -6.21 -21.50 10.97
CA GLU A 361 -6.79 -22.84 10.79
C GLU A 361 -8.21 -22.97 11.36
N GLU A 362 -8.49 -22.33 12.49
CA GLU A 362 -9.83 -22.28 13.04
C GLU A 362 -10.77 -21.55 12.09
N VAL A 363 -10.33 -20.39 11.57
CA VAL A 363 -11.03 -19.56 10.58
C VAL A 363 -11.39 -20.35 9.32
N ILE A 364 -10.49 -21.21 8.84
CA ILE A 364 -10.75 -22.09 7.71
C ILE A 364 -11.89 -23.07 8.03
N ASN A 365 -11.86 -23.72 9.19
CA ASN A 365 -12.88 -24.70 9.55
C ASN A 365 -14.27 -24.05 9.59
N ILE A 366 -14.35 -22.85 10.15
CA ILE A 366 -15.61 -22.08 10.24
C ILE A 366 -16.09 -21.67 8.85
N TYR A 367 -15.18 -21.19 8.00
CA TYR A 367 -15.54 -20.86 6.62
C TYR A 367 -16.07 -22.08 5.87
N GLU A 368 -15.47 -23.25 6.09
CA GLU A 368 -15.90 -24.48 5.43
C GLU A 368 -17.23 -25.03 5.94
N GLU A 369 -17.57 -24.78 7.21
CA GLU A 369 -18.80 -25.24 7.88
C GLU A 369 -19.98 -24.27 7.69
N SER A 370 -19.74 -22.95 7.78
CA SER A 370 -20.80 -21.94 7.83
C SER A 370 -21.24 -21.39 6.46
N PHE A 371 -20.41 -21.50 5.42
CA PHE A 371 -20.73 -20.91 4.10
C PHE A 371 -21.24 -21.96 3.13
N THR A 372 -22.50 -21.82 2.74
CA THR A 372 -23.16 -22.70 1.76
C THR A 372 -22.73 -22.43 0.32
N THR A 373 -22.37 -21.18 0.00
CA THR A 373 -21.76 -20.81 -1.29
C THR A 373 -20.31 -20.45 -1.06
N LYS A 374 -19.40 -21.29 -1.55
CA LYS A 374 -17.96 -21.06 -1.40
C LYS A 374 -17.43 -20.15 -2.51
N ASP A 375 -16.73 -19.09 -2.11
CA ASP A 375 -15.96 -18.25 -3.02
C ASP A 375 -14.70 -19.01 -3.43
N ALA A 376 -14.56 -19.27 -4.74
CA ALA A 376 -13.43 -20.00 -5.32
C ALA A 376 -12.07 -19.36 -4.99
N ASN A 377 -12.05 -18.07 -4.68
CA ASN A 377 -10.84 -17.36 -4.27
C ASN A 377 -10.46 -17.68 -2.83
N ILE A 378 -11.46 -17.81 -1.93
CA ILE A 378 -11.23 -18.25 -0.55
C ILE A 378 -10.82 -19.73 -0.52
N ASP A 379 -11.45 -20.57 -1.33
CA ASP A 379 -11.06 -21.98 -1.46
C ASP A 379 -9.61 -22.13 -1.95
N TRP A 380 -9.20 -21.30 -2.91
CA TRP A 380 -7.81 -21.24 -3.37
C TRP A 380 -6.83 -20.86 -2.23
N LEU A 381 -7.22 -19.90 -1.38
CA LEU A 381 -6.41 -19.50 -0.23
C LEU A 381 -6.27 -20.63 0.79
N ILE A 382 -7.36 -21.33 1.09
CA ILE A 382 -7.40 -22.49 1.98
C ILE A 382 -6.50 -23.62 1.45
N GLU A 383 -6.63 -23.95 0.17
CA GLU A 383 -5.82 -24.97 -0.49
C GLU A 383 -4.32 -24.61 -0.42
N LYS A 384 -3.99 -23.34 -0.66
CA LYS A 384 -2.62 -22.84 -0.56
C LYS A 384 -2.06 -22.91 0.85
N TYR A 385 -2.84 -22.54 1.85
CA TYR A 385 -2.45 -22.65 3.26
C TYR A 385 -2.17 -24.10 3.63
N ARG A 386 -3.13 -25.01 3.38
CA ARG A 386 -3.01 -26.45 3.68
C ARG A 386 -1.77 -27.07 3.04
N LYS A 387 -1.50 -26.74 1.77
CA LYS A 387 -0.32 -27.25 1.03
C LYS A 387 1.01 -26.81 1.62
N ASN A 388 1.04 -25.72 2.38
CA ASN A 388 2.26 -25.17 2.97
C ASN A 388 2.28 -25.24 4.50
N LYS A 389 1.26 -25.81 5.13
CA LYS A 389 1.09 -25.84 6.59
C LYS A 389 2.32 -26.35 7.32
N GLU A 390 2.86 -27.51 6.93
CA GLU A 390 4.08 -28.08 7.54
C GLU A 390 5.29 -27.13 7.50
N LYS A 391 5.42 -26.33 6.44
CA LYS A 391 6.50 -25.34 6.33
C LYS A 391 6.26 -24.10 7.20
N ILE A 392 4.99 -23.74 7.42
CA ILE A 392 4.59 -22.61 8.27
C ILE A 392 4.79 -22.99 9.73
N ASP A 393 4.41 -24.21 10.13
CA ASP A 393 4.57 -24.70 11.50
C ASP A 393 6.05 -24.76 11.89
N LEU A 394 6.92 -25.24 11.00
CA LEU A 394 8.39 -25.23 11.16
C LEU A 394 9.03 -23.83 11.25
N LEU A 395 8.33 -22.77 10.83
CA LEU A 395 8.80 -21.38 10.92
C LEU A 395 8.34 -20.69 12.20
N ASN A 396 7.31 -21.23 12.86
CA ASN A 396 6.73 -20.70 14.08
C ASN A 396 7.28 -21.38 15.35
N GLU A 397 7.98 -22.51 15.21
CA GLU A 397 8.88 -23.13 16.21
C GLU A 397 10.27 -22.47 16.19
#